data_AF-A0A4Y8ZLS7-F1
#
_entry.id   AF-A0A4Y8ZLS7-F1
#
_cell.length_a   1.000
_cell.length_b   1.000
_cell.length_c   1.000
_cell.angle_alpha   90.00
_cell.angle_beta   90.00
_cell.angle_gamma   90.00
#
_symmetry.space_group_name_H-M   'P 1'
#
loop_
_entity.id
_entity.type
_entity.pdbx_description
1 polymer ?
#
loop_
_entity_poly.entity_id
_entity_poly.type
_entity_poly.pdbx_seq_one_letter_code
_entity_poly.pdbx_strand_id
1 'polypeptide(L)'
;MGWNSWNAFRTEVNEEKVLGAARALVDTGLAKLGYRYVNIDDGWWLKRRQSDGRILIRTAIFPSARTGGKQDSSFRPFVDRIHAMGLKAGIYTDVGRNACSQAFDLHSPNLPEGTTAEREIGLYGHVDQDIRLFFAEWGFDYVKADACGLADFRPGTDLVAKNGYRPMPPRIERGMPNRTDHAQVRALYQDVADALARHNPDGDYVFSIVPWGEANVRSWGKDVGNLWRTSNDITPEWTRMLHTFDSAATRALYAQPHSWNDPDMLFIGAGDFDENHLVEARSHFSLWAIANAPLLIGYDLRNAPRALLDIWGNADVVAVNQDPAGNQGVIAYQSDDVQIIVKTMQDTGRKAVVLFNRGQRTLNATLTAEHLKFAAGQPFTLTDLWSKARFDASAGEQSFALAPRETRMFMASGTRALPDGVYLSEIPGSVNVAHDGVLRPEADPTIHQMVSPWGGTRSSGERAGYPGWGGAQADAAPYGTALQVAGRKFSTGLGLLGGSRLEVRNDKGDTRFSALVGIDDATRDPAARVRFTVYGDGRLLAQSPELAFGAAPAALTADVTGVRIVELVAREDGGDAPIPTSVCWCEAALTGR
;
A
#
# COMPACT_ATOMS: atom_id res chain seq x y z
N MET A 1 -0.98 10.67 -7.61
CA MET A 1 -2.10 11.16 -6.78
C MET A 1 -3.29 11.50 -7.67
N GLY A 2 -4.51 11.51 -7.15
CA GLY A 2 -5.70 11.74 -7.97
C GLY A 2 -7.00 11.76 -7.19
N TRP A 3 -8.07 11.39 -7.87
CA TRP A 3 -9.45 11.34 -7.39
C TRP A 3 -10.11 10.05 -7.87
N ASN A 4 -10.98 9.46 -7.05
CA ASN A 4 -11.79 8.29 -7.41
C ASN A 4 -13.26 8.52 -7.02
N SER A 5 -14.19 8.07 -7.86
CA SER A 5 -15.62 8.31 -7.70
C SER A 5 -16.33 7.53 -6.58
N TRP A 6 -15.76 6.42 -6.09
CA TRP A 6 -16.48 5.44 -5.26
C TRP A 6 -16.98 6.01 -3.93
N ASN A 7 -16.09 6.58 -3.13
CA ASN A 7 -16.46 7.12 -1.82
C ASN A 7 -17.40 8.34 -1.94
N ALA A 8 -17.36 9.05 -3.06
CA ALA A 8 -18.20 10.21 -3.33
C ALA A 8 -19.60 9.83 -3.83
N PHE A 9 -19.69 8.83 -4.71
CA PHE A 9 -20.90 8.59 -5.52
C PHE A 9 -21.34 7.13 -5.58
N ARG A 10 -20.51 6.18 -5.14
CA ARG A 10 -20.71 4.74 -5.36
C ARG A 10 -21.05 4.46 -6.82
N THR A 11 -22.05 3.63 -7.07
CA THR A 11 -22.59 3.32 -8.40
C THR A 11 -23.43 4.43 -9.01
N GLU A 12 -23.76 5.51 -8.29
CA GLU A 12 -24.48 6.68 -8.82
C GLU A 12 -23.53 7.71 -9.47
N VAL A 13 -22.35 7.27 -9.90
CA VAL A 13 -21.43 8.06 -10.72
C VAL A 13 -22.07 8.42 -12.07
N ASN A 14 -21.72 9.59 -12.63
CA ASN A 14 -22.11 9.98 -13.98
C ASN A 14 -21.07 10.93 -14.60
N GLU A 15 -21.15 11.16 -15.91
CA GLU A 15 -20.20 11.98 -16.66
C GLU A 15 -20.08 13.41 -16.11
N GLU A 16 -21.20 14.03 -15.74
CA GLU A 16 -21.19 15.40 -15.21
C GLU A 16 -20.42 15.51 -13.90
N LYS A 17 -20.68 14.57 -12.97
CA LYS A 17 -19.99 14.46 -11.69
C LYS A 17 -18.48 14.28 -11.89
N VAL A 18 -18.07 13.35 -12.75
CA VAL A 18 -16.65 13.04 -12.98
C VAL A 18 -15.93 14.19 -13.68
N LEU A 19 -16.50 14.74 -14.76
CA LEU A 19 -15.89 15.89 -15.43
C LEU A 19 -15.91 17.15 -14.55
N GLY A 20 -16.89 17.28 -13.65
CA GLY A 20 -16.92 18.33 -12.63
C GLY A 20 -15.79 18.20 -11.61
N ALA A 21 -15.54 16.99 -11.10
CA ALA A 21 -14.40 16.73 -10.22
C ALA A 21 -13.06 16.97 -10.94
N ALA A 22 -12.94 16.57 -12.22
CA ALA A 22 -11.76 16.84 -13.05
C ALA A 22 -11.50 18.35 -13.20
N ARG A 23 -12.53 19.15 -13.51
CA ARG A 23 -12.41 20.61 -13.56
C ARG A 23 -12.02 21.19 -12.20
N ALA A 24 -12.63 20.73 -11.11
CA ALA A 24 -12.30 21.19 -9.77
C ALA A 24 -10.83 20.94 -9.40
N LEU A 25 -10.23 19.81 -9.81
CA LEU A 25 -8.79 19.57 -9.63
C LEU A 25 -7.93 20.65 -10.31
N VAL A 26 -8.30 21.09 -11.51
CA VAL A 26 -7.59 22.14 -12.24
C VAL A 26 -7.82 23.50 -11.60
N ASP A 27 -9.08 23.87 -11.36
CA ASP A 27 -9.49 25.20 -10.90
C ASP A 27 -8.98 25.51 -9.48
N THR A 28 -8.95 24.50 -8.61
CA THR A 28 -8.42 24.64 -7.23
C THR A 28 -6.89 24.60 -7.16
N GLY A 29 -6.22 24.24 -8.25
CA GLY A 29 -4.76 24.10 -8.31
C GLY A 29 -4.22 22.76 -7.80
N LEU A 30 -5.07 21.83 -7.34
CA LEU A 30 -4.65 20.48 -6.92
C LEU A 30 -3.94 19.72 -8.06
N ALA A 31 -4.35 19.91 -9.31
CA ALA A 31 -3.68 19.33 -10.46
C ALA A 31 -2.19 19.76 -10.56
N LYS A 32 -1.88 21.02 -10.23
CA LYS A 32 -0.50 21.55 -10.21
C LYS A 32 0.33 20.92 -9.09
N LEU A 33 -0.32 20.54 -8.00
CA LEU A 33 0.31 19.86 -6.87
C LEU A 33 0.55 18.36 -7.15
N GLY A 34 -0.07 17.80 -8.19
CA GLY A 34 0.18 16.43 -8.67
C GLY A 34 -1.03 15.49 -8.60
N TYR A 35 -2.22 15.99 -8.26
CA TYR A 35 -3.48 15.25 -8.37
C TYR A 35 -3.92 15.16 -9.83
N ARG A 36 -3.48 14.11 -10.53
CA ARG A 36 -3.60 14.00 -11.99
C ARG A 36 -4.53 12.90 -12.46
N TYR A 37 -4.76 11.86 -11.66
CA TYR A 37 -5.63 10.75 -12.04
C TYR A 37 -7.10 11.05 -11.69
N VAL A 38 -8.01 10.85 -12.64
CA VAL A 38 -9.47 10.94 -12.47
C VAL A 38 -10.04 9.55 -12.76
N ASN A 39 -10.29 8.80 -11.70
CA ASN A 39 -10.66 7.40 -11.79
C ASN A 39 -12.19 7.22 -11.65
N ILE A 40 -12.81 6.61 -12.66
CA ILE A 40 -14.18 6.10 -12.52
C ILE A 40 -14.14 4.72 -11.87
N ASP A 41 -14.91 4.56 -10.82
CA ASP A 41 -15.10 3.29 -10.12
C ASP A 41 -16.34 2.54 -10.66
N ASP A 42 -16.85 1.53 -9.95
CA ASP A 42 -17.98 0.70 -10.38
C ASP A 42 -19.26 1.51 -10.71
N GLY A 43 -20.13 0.95 -11.56
CA GLY A 43 -21.44 1.52 -11.96
C GLY A 43 -21.51 2.08 -13.39
N TRP A 44 -20.41 2.04 -14.15
CA TRP A 44 -20.34 2.67 -15.48
C TRP A 44 -20.86 1.81 -16.65
N TRP A 45 -20.88 0.50 -16.48
CA TRP A 45 -21.29 -0.48 -17.49
C TRP A 45 -22.80 -0.65 -17.58
N LEU A 46 -23.27 -0.95 -18.81
CA LEU A 46 -24.62 -1.41 -19.05
C LEU A 46 -24.70 -2.93 -19.02
N LYS A 47 -23.92 -3.61 -19.87
CA LYS A 47 -23.89 -5.07 -20.04
C LYS A 47 -22.81 -5.53 -21.03
N ARG A 48 -22.55 -6.83 -21.10
CA ARG A 48 -21.71 -7.49 -22.11
C ARG A 48 -22.53 -7.94 -23.32
N ARG A 49 -22.16 -7.49 -24.52
CA ARG A 49 -22.79 -7.87 -25.78
C ARG A 49 -22.43 -9.31 -26.14
N GLN A 50 -23.45 -10.17 -26.30
CA GLN A 50 -23.23 -11.61 -26.47
C GLN A 50 -22.66 -12.02 -27.84
N SER A 51 -22.84 -11.19 -28.87
CA SER A 51 -22.37 -11.52 -30.22
C SER A 51 -20.85 -11.51 -30.36
N ASP A 52 -20.15 -10.73 -29.54
CA ASP A 52 -18.70 -10.53 -29.66
C ASP A 52 -17.98 -10.31 -28.31
N GLY A 53 -18.70 -10.41 -27.19
CA GLY A 53 -18.14 -10.24 -25.85
C GLY A 53 -17.81 -8.80 -25.48
N ARG A 54 -18.12 -7.77 -26.28
CA ARG A 54 -17.76 -6.38 -25.95
C ARG A 54 -18.57 -5.84 -24.77
N ILE A 55 -17.91 -5.16 -23.83
CA ILE A 55 -18.60 -4.40 -22.77
C ILE A 55 -19.25 -3.14 -23.36
N LEU A 56 -20.53 -2.94 -23.08
CA LEU A 56 -21.29 -1.74 -23.45
C LEU A 56 -21.41 -0.79 -22.26
N ILE A 57 -21.23 0.50 -22.53
CA ILE A 57 -21.28 1.57 -21.53
C ILE A 57 -22.73 2.00 -21.28
N ARG A 58 -23.06 2.37 -20.04
CA ARG A 58 -24.36 2.96 -19.67
C ARG A 58 -24.45 4.41 -20.16
N THR A 59 -24.77 4.57 -21.44
CA THR A 59 -24.83 5.90 -22.10
C THR A 59 -25.93 6.84 -21.56
N ALA A 60 -26.83 6.36 -20.70
CA ALA A 60 -27.79 7.22 -19.99
C ALA A 60 -27.11 8.11 -18.94
N ILE A 61 -26.04 7.63 -18.30
CA ILE A 61 -25.24 8.38 -17.30
C ILE A 61 -23.88 8.85 -17.86
N PHE A 62 -23.43 8.26 -18.96
CA PHE A 62 -22.26 8.69 -19.74
C PHE A 62 -22.65 9.04 -21.18
N PRO A 63 -23.32 10.18 -21.42
CA PRO A 63 -23.88 10.52 -22.73
C PRO A 63 -22.83 10.68 -23.83
N SER A 64 -21.61 11.15 -23.52
CA SER A 64 -20.53 11.25 -24.52
C SER A 64 -20.06 9.90 -25.04
N ALA A 65 -20.37 8.80 -24.33
CA ALA A 65 -20.01 7.47 -24.77
C ALA A 65 -20.91 6.93 -25.90
N ARG A 66 -21.99 7.63 -26.26
CA ARG A 66 -22.87 7.25 -27.37
C ARG A 66 -22.24 7.62 -28.71
N THR A 67 -21.55 6.66 -29.33
CA THR A 67 -20.89 6.86 -30.63
C THR A 67 -21.61 6.18 -31.80
N GLY A 68 -22.47 5.17 -31.53
CA GLY A 68 -23.21 4.44 -32.57
C GLY A 68 -22.33 3.51 -33.41
N GLY A 69 -22.88 3.03 -34.54
CA GLY A 69 -22.17 2.11 -35.45
C GLY A 69 -21.87 0.74 -34.83
N LYS A 70 -20.84 0.04 -35.34
CA LYS A 70 -20.49 -1.33 -34.89
C LYS A 70 -20.06 -1.42 -33.42
N GLN A 71 -19.60 -0.31 -32.83
CA GLN A 71 -19.11 -0.27 -31.45
C GLN A 71 -20.23 -0.06 -30.43
N ASP A 72 -21.39 0.48 -30.84
CA ASP A 72 -22.50 1.02 -30.04
C ASP A 72 -22.10 2.16 -29.08
N SER A 73 -21.07 1.94 -28.25
CA SER A 73 -20.53 2.90 -27.28
C SER A 73 -18.99 2.86 -27.18
N SER A 74 -18.40 4.01 -26.83
CA SER A 74 -16.96 4.17 -26.61
C SER A 74 -16.66 5.24 -25.57
N PHE A 75 -15.76 4.98 -24.62
CA PHE A 75 -15.32 6.00 -23.66
C PHE A 75 -14.30 6.98 -24.24
N ARG A 76 -13.84 6.80 -25.48
CA ARG A 76 -12.80 7.66 -26.06
C ARG A 76 -13.14 9.17 -25.98
N PRO A 77 -14.36 9.64 -26.33
CA PRO A 77 -14.70 11.06 -26.18
C PRO A 77 -14.70 11.57 -24.73
N PHE A 78 -15.02 10.70 -23.76
CA PHE A 78 -14.97 11.03 -22.34
C PHE A 78 -13.52 11.15 -21.85
N VAL A 79 -12.68 10.19 -22.22
CA VAL A 79 -11.25 10.18 -21.90
C VAL A 79 -10.52 11.37 -22.53
N ASP A 80 -10.77 11.66 -23.81
CA ASP A 80 -10.17 12.80 -24.52
C ASP A 80 -10.48 14.14 -23.81
N ARG A 81 -11.66 14.28 -23.18
CA ARG A 81 -12.01 15.47 -22.39
C ARG A 81 -11.20 15.58 -21.11
N ILE A 82 -10.88 14.47 -20.44
CA ILE A 82 -10.01 14.44 -19.26
C ILE A 82 -8.58 14.76 -19.68
N HIS A 83 -8.08 14.16 -20.76
CA HIS A 83 -6.75 14.43 -21.31
C HIS A 83 -6.58 15.89 -21.76
N ALA A 84 -7.62 16.50 -22.35
CA ALA A 84 -7.60 17.91 -22.74
C ALA A 84 -7.43 18.88 -21.55
N MET A 85 -7.72 18.43 -20.32
CA MET A 85 -7.44 19.17 -19.08
C MET A 85 -6.02 18.94 -18.54
N GLY A 86 -5.20 18.14 -19.21
CA GLY A 86 -3.87 17.73 -18.74
C GLY A 86 -3.92 16.67 -17.63
N LEU A 87 -5.05 15.98 -17.47
CA LEU A 87 -5.27 14.93 -16.48
C LEU A 87 -5.18 13.54 -17.13
N LYS A 88 -5.14 12.50 -16.29
CA LYS A 88 -5.07 11.08 -16.64
C LYS A 88 -6.38 10.42 -16.26
N ALA A 89 -6.93 9.55 -17.10
CA ALA A 89 -8.20 8.88 -16.88
C ALA A 89 -7.99 7.45 -16.35
N GLY A 90 -8.73 7.05 -15.31
CA GLY A 90 -8.72 5.68 -14.79
C GLY A 90 -10.06 4.99 -14.88
N ILE A 91 -10.03 3.67 -15.06
CA ILE A 91 -11.22 2.80 -15.15
C ILE A 91 -11.19 1.72 -14.05
N TYR A 92 -12.36 1.21 -13.71
CA TYR A 92 -12.56 0.08 -12.80
C TYR A 92 -13.04 -1.17 -13.53
N THR A 93 -12.58 -2.33 -13.07
CA THR A 93 -12.99 -3.67 -13.51
C THR A 93 -12.82 -4.69 -12.38
N ASP A 94 -13.21 -5.94 -12.60
CA ASP A 94 -13.02 -7.09 -11.70
C ASP A 94 -12.32 -8.24 -12.45
N VAL A 95 -11.39 -8.94 -11.82
CA VAL A 95 -10.66 -10.07 -12.45
C VAL A 95 -11.50 -11.35 -12.57
N GLY A 96 -12.61 -11.44 -11.84
CA GLY A 96 -13.60 -12.51 -11.93
C GLY A 96 -14.69 -12.21 -12.96
N ARG A 97 -15.86 -12.87 -12.82
CA ARG A 97 -16.97 -12.76 -13.79
C ARG A 97 -17.84 -11.52 -13.58
N ASN A 98 -17.98 -11.06 -12.34
CA ASN A 98 -18.92 -10.03 -11.93
C ASN A 98 -18.20 -9.05 -11.02
N ALA A 99 -18.60 -7.78 -11.04
CA ALA A 99 -18.00 -6.75 -10.20
C ALA A 99 -18.55 -6.74 -8.77
N CYS A 100 -17.93 -5.95 -7.90
CA CYS A 100 -18.31 -5.83 -6.50
C CYS A 100 -19.69 -5.20 -6.28
N SER A 101 -20.13 -4.24 -7.10
CA SER A 101 -21.47 -3.67 -6.98
C SER A 101 -22.56 -4.74 -7.09
N GLN A 102 -22.33 -5.77 -7.90
CA GLN A 102 -23.24 -6.90 -8.07
C GLN A 102 -23.34 -7.81 -6.84
N ALA A 103 -22.46 -7.64 -5.84
CA ALA A 103 -22.48 -8.34 -4.56
C ALA A 103 -22.86 -7.43 -3.37
N PHE A 104 -22.39 -6.18 -3.37
CA PHE A 104 -22.44 -5.30 -2.20
C PHE A 104 -23.30 -4.04 -2.38
N ASP A 105 -23.78 -3.76 -3.59
CA ASP A 105 -24.66 -2.62 -3.88
C ASP A 105 -25.93 -3.07 -4.62
N LEU A 106 -26.55 -4.15 -4.13
CA LEU A 106 -27.70 -4.84 -4.77
C LEU A 106 -28.94 -3.97 -4.99
N HIS A 107 -29.03 -2.82 -4.30
CA HIS A 107 -30.12 -1.86 -4.45
C HIS A 107 -29.84 -0.78 -5.50
N SER A 108 -28.64 -0.76 -6.07
CA SER A 108 -28.23 0.23 -7.03
C SER A 108 -29.08 0.17 -8.31
N PRO A 109 -29.51 1.33 -8.84
CA PRO A 109 -30.17 1.40 -10.15
C PRO A 109 -29.22 1.17 -11.33
N ASN A 110 -27.90 1.13 -11.09
CA ASN A 110 -26.88 1.12 -12.15
C ASN A 110 -26.16 -0.22 -12.28
N LEU A 111 -26.68 -1.30 -11.70
CA LEU A 111 -26.15 -2.65 -11.89
C LEU A 111 -26.28 -3.12 -13.35
N PRO A 112 -25.37 -3.99 -13.83
CA PRO A 112 -25.48 -4.58 -15.17
C PRO A 112 -26.85 -5.22 -15.46
N GLU A 113 -27.34 -5.05 -16.68
CA GLU A 113 -28.69 -5.45 -17.10
C GLU A 113 -28.70 -6.63 -18.07
N GLY A 114 -29.86 -7.29 -18.18
CA GLY A 114 -30.09 -8.37 -19.15
C GLY A 114 -29.93 -9.78 -18.57
N THR A 115 -29.63 -10.74 -19.44
CA THR A 115 -29.43 -12.14 -19.08
C THR A 115 -28.23 -12.34 -18.15
N THR A 116 -28.10 -13.52 -17.53
CA THR A 116 -26.94 -13.84 -16.69
C THR A 116 -25.61 -13.63 -17.42
N ALA A 117 -25.50 -14.05 -18.68
CA ALA A 117 -24.28 -13.90 -19.46
C ALA A 117 -24.00 -12.44 -19.87
N GLU A 118 -25.04 -11.62 -20.04
CA GLU A 118 -24.90 -10.18 -20.30
C GLU A 118 -24.43 -9.41 -19.05
N ARG A 119 -24.72 -9.93 -17.86
CA ARG A 119 -24.32 -9.31 -16.59
C ARG A 119 -22.93 -9.72 -16.10
N GLU A 120 -22.26 -10.67 -16.76
CA GLU A 120 -20.87 -11.06 -16.49
C GLU A 120 -19.90 -10.03 -17.11
N ILE A 121 -19.74 -8.86 -16.46
CA ILE A 121 -18.94 -7.73 -16.97
C ILE A 121 -17.49 -7.70 -16.49
N GLY A 122 -17.07 -8.64 -15.62
CA GLY A 122 -15.68 -8.78 -15.21
C GLY A 122 -14.80 -9.41 -16.30
N LEU A 123 -13.49 -9.43 -16.08
CA LEU A 123 -12.48 -9.82 -17.06
C LEU A 123 -12.37 -11.34 -17.29
N TYR A 124 -12.98 -12.18 -16.46
CA TYR A 124 -12.80 -13.63 -16.54
C TYR A 124 -13.22 -14.19 -17.91
N GLY A 125 -12.25 -14.69 -18.68
CA GLY A 125 -12.44 -15.16 -20.07
C GLY A 125 -12.37 -14.07 -21.15
N HIS A 126 -12.17 -12.81 -20.77
CA HIS A 126 -12.15 -11.64 -21.67
C HIS A 126 -10.94 -10.71 -21.44
N VAL A 127 -9.97 -11.07 -20.60
CA VAL A 127 -8.84 -10.21 -20.18
C VAL A 127 -8.18 -9.48 -21.35
N ASP A 128 -7.71 -10.21 -22.37
CA ASP A 128 -7.00 -9.60 -23.50
C ASP A 128 -7.90 -8.63 -24.31
N GLN A 129 -9.15 -9.04 -24.56
CA GLN A 129 -10.13 -8.25 -25.29
C GLN A 129 -10.47 -6.94 -24.56
N ASP A 130 -10.75 -7.03 -23.26
CA ASP A 130 -11.23 -5.90 -22.46
C ASP A 130 -10.08 -4.95 -22.12
N ILE A 131 -8.87 -5.45 -21.87
CA ILE A 131 -7.70 -4.57 -21.68
C ILE A 131 -7.33 -3.85 -22.98
N ARG A 132 -7.41 -4.51 -24.15
CA ARG A 132 -7.29 -3.83 -25.44
C ARG A 132 -8.35 -2.74 -25.60
N LEU A 133 -9.59 -3.03 -25.21
CA LEU A 133 -10.68 -2.06 -25.26
C LEU A 133 -10.39 -0.83 -24.38
N PHE A 134 -9.96 -1.04 -23.14
CA PHE A 134 -9.73 0.05 -22.19
C PHE A 134 -8.53 0.92 -22.59
N PHE A 135 -7.42 0.32 -22.98
CA PHE A 135 -6.17 1.05 -23.21
C PHE A 135 -5.97 1.45 -24.67
N ALA A 136 -6.14 0.53 -25.62
CA ALA A 136 -5.89 0.83 -27.03
C ALA A 136 -7.06 1.56 -27.69
N GLU A 137 -8.31 1.19 -27.40
CA GLU A 137 -9.48 1.84 -28.03
C GLU A 137 -9.96 3.08 -27.25
N TRP A 138 -10.12 2.98 -25.93
CA TRP A 138 -10.65 4.08 -25.12
C TRP A 138 -9.60 5.04 -24.60
N GLY A 139 -8.35 4.61 -24.45
CA GLY A 139 -7.21 5.47 -24.09
C GLY A 139 -7.06 5.73 -22.59
N PHE A 140 -7.55 4.84 -21.71
CA PHE A 140 -7.34 4.98 -20.27
C PHE A 140 -5.86 4.86 -19.88
N ASP A 141 -5.48 5.49 -18.77
CA ASP A 141 -4.11 5.53 -18.23
C ASP A 141 -3.98 4.75 -16.90
N TYR A 142 -5.10 4.27 -16.36
CA TYR A 142 -5.14 3.62 -15.05
C TYR A 142 -6.24 2.55 -15.07
N VAL A 143 -5.96 1.38 -14.48
CA VAL A 143 -6.98 0.37 -14.20
C VAL A 143 -6.94 -0.08 -12.75
N LYS A 144 -8.07 0.02 -12.06
CA LYS A 144 -8.35 -0.65 -10.78
C LYS A 144 -9.01 -1.99 -11.10
N ALA A 145 -8.36 -3.10 -10.77
CA ALA A 145 -8.93 -4.43 -10.94
C ALA A 145 -9.23 -5.05 -9.57
N ASP A 146 -10.52 -5.26 -9.31
CA ASP A 146 -11.07 -5.87 -8.10
C ASP A 146 -11.17 -7.39 -8.21
N ALA A 147 -11.57 -8.08 -7.13
CA ALA A 147 -11.63 -9.54 -7.11
C ALA A 147 -12.94 -10.14 -6.54
N CYS A 148 -14.05 -9.41 -6.50
CA CYS A 148 -15.33 -9.91 -5.97
C CYS A 148 -15.83 -11.12 -6.76
N GLY A 149 -15.61 -11.12 -8.08
CA GLY A 149 -15.93 -12.25 -8.94
C GLY A 149 -15.16 -13.53 -8.57
N LEU A 150 -14.07 -13.44 -7.81
CA LEU A 150 -13.29 -14.58 -7.28
C LEU A 150 -13.65 -14.95 -5.85
N ALA A 151 -14.37 -14.10 -5.12
CA ALA A 151 -14.55 -14.22 -3.68
C ALA A 151 -16.00 -14.46 -3.25
N ASP A 152 -16.96 -13.79 -3.89
CA ASP A 152 -18.30 -13.58 -3.30
C ASP A 152 -19.42 -14.35 -4.02
N PHE A 153 -19.26 -14.68 -5.31
CA PHE A 153 -20.27 -15.38 -6.13
C PHE A 153 -20.24 -16.91 -5.95
N ARG A 154 -20.26 -17.37 -4.69
CA ARG A 154 -20.05 -18.79 -4.35
C ARG A 154 -21.29 -19.65 -4.62
N PRO A 155 -21.12 -20.94 -5.00
CA PRO A 155 -22.23 -21.88 -5.12
C PRO A 155 -23.08 -21.96 -3.84
N GLY A 156 -24.41 -21.99 -3.99
CA GLY A 156 -25.34 -22.17 -2.88
C GLY A 156 -25.59 -20.94 -2.01
N THR A 157 -25.03 -19.78 -2.34
CA THR A 157 -25.30 -18.54 -1.60
C THR A 157 -26.60 -17.87 -2.03
N ASP A 158 -27.23 -17.15 -1.10
CA ASP A 158 -28.39 -16.29 -1.38
C ASP A 158 -28.10 -15.26 -2.47
N LEU A 159 -26.88 -14.70 -2.49
CA LEU A 159 -26.44 -13.77 -3.52
C LEU A 159 -26.61 -14.38 -4.92
N VAL A 160 -26.10 -15.59 -5.13
CA VAL A 160 -26.18 -16.28 -6.42
C VAL A 160 -27.62 -16.68 -6.73
N ALA A 161 -28.30 -17.33 -5.78
CA ALA A 161 -29.62 -17.92 -6.00
C ALA A 161 -30.70 -16.86 -6.27
N LYS A 162 -30.72 -15.77 -5.49
CA LYS A 162 -31.76 -14.73 -5.58
C LYS A 162 -31.56 -13.80 -6.79
N ASN A 163 -30.32 -13.64 -7.26
CA ASN A 163 -30.00 -12.69 -8.34
C ASN A 163 -29.70 -13.37 -9.69
N GLY A 164 -29.73 -14.70 -9.75
CA GLY A 164 -29.52 -15.47 -10.98
C GLY A 164 -28.11 -15.34 -11.55
N TYR A 165 -27.10 -15.26 -10.69
CA TYR A 165 -25.70 -15.24 -11.11
C TYR A 165 -25.19 -16.64 -11.41
N ARG A 166 -24.15 -16.74 -12.25
CA ARG A 166 -23.41 -17.99 -12.42
C ARG A 166 -22.43 -18.14 -11.25
N PRO A 167 -22.50 -19.22 -10.45
CA PRO A 167 -21.58 -19.40 -9.34
C PRO A 167 -20.17 -19.72 -9.83
N MET A 168 -19.18 -19.35 -9.02
CA MET A 168 -17.78 -19.70 -9.18
C MET A 168 -17.23 -20.19 -7.84
N PRO A 169 -16.51 -21.33 -7.78
CA PRO A 169 -15.79 -21.72 -6.57
C PRO A 169 -14.84 -20.59 -6.14
N PRO A 170 -14.84 -20.19 -4.85
CA PRO A 170 -14.02 -19.08 -4.41
C PRO A 170 -12.53 -19.40 -4.59
N ARG A 171 -11.79 -18.48 -5.20
CA ARG A 171 -10.32 -18.47 -5.16
C ARG A 171 -9.80 -17.66 -3.99
N ILE A 172 -10.61 -16.71 -3.51
CA ILE A 172 -10.37 -15.97 -2.28
C ILE A 172 -11.44 -16.36 -1.27
N GLU A 173 -11.00 -16.89 -0.14
CA GLU A 173 -11.83 -17.00 1.05
C GLU A 173 -11.41 -15.90 2.03
N ARG A 174 -12.19 -14.81 2.03
CA ARG A 174 -11.91 -13.61 2.83
C ARG A 174 -11.62 -13.95 4.29
N GLY A 175 -10.54 -13.40 4.83
CA GLY A 175 -10.07 -13.61 6.20
C GLY A 175 -9.56 -15.03 6.49
N MET A 176 -9.43 -15.89 5.47
CA MET A 176 -8.99 -17.27 5.60
C MET A 176 -7.82 -17.56 4.65
N PRO A 177 -6.58 -17.10 4.98
CA PRO A 177 -5.41 -17.27 4.11
C PRO A 177 -5.20 -18.71 3.66
N ASN A 178 -5.31 -19.68 4.58
CA ASN A 178 -5.12 -21.10 4.31
C ASN A 178 -6.18 -21.74 3.38
N ARG A 179 -7.27 -21.03 3.09
CA ARG A 179 -8.31 -21.47 2.14
C ARG A 179 -8.30 -20.69 0.83
N THR A 180 -7.43 -19.70 0.73
CA THR A 180 -7.26 -18.87 -0.47
C THR A 180 -6.23 -19.50 -1.41
N ASP A 181 -6.58 -19.57 -2.70
CA ASP A 181 -5.72 -20.06 -3.77
C ASP A 181 -4.79 -18.93 -4.24
N HIS A 182 -3.73 -18.69 -3.45
CA HIS A 182 -2.76 -17.62 -3.67
C HIS A 182 -2.19 -17.60 -5.10
N ALA A 183 -1.85 -18.79 -5.62
CA ALA A 183 -1.24 -18.94 -6.94
C ALA A 183 -2.22 -18.59 -8.06
N GLN A 184 -3.46 -19.05 -7.97
CA GLN A 184 -4.47 -18.76 -8.99
C GLN A 184 -4.88 -17.28 -9.00
N VAL A 185 -4.98 -16.64 -7.82
CA VAL A 185 -5.27 -15.20 -7.74
C VAL A 185 -4.15 -14.40 -8.39
N ARG A 186 -2.88 -14.68 -8.06
CA ARG A 186 -1.73 -14.05 -8.72
C ARG A 186 -1.77 -14.24 -10.24
N ALA A 187 -2.02 -15.47 -10.70
CA ALA A 187 -2.07 -15.77 -12.14
C ALA A 187 -3.13 -14.94 -12.88
N LEU A 188 -4.31 -14.73 -12.29
CA LEU A 188 -5.36 -13.92 -12.91
C LEU A 188 -4.98 -12.44 -13.00
N TYR A 189 -4.27 -11.90 -12.00
CA TYR A 189 -3.72 -10.54 -12.10
C TYR A 189 -2.54 -10.47 -13.09
N GLN A 190 -1.73 -11.53 -13.20
CA GLN A 190 -0.66 -11.62 -14.20
C GLN A 190 -1.23 -11.59 -15.63
N ASP A 191 -2.34 -12.27 -15.90
CA ASP A 191 -3.00 -12.21 -17.22
C ASP A 191 -3.37 -10.77 -17.61
N VAL A 192 -3.79 -9.96 -16.63
CA VAL A 192 -4.08 -8.53 -16.83
C VAL A 192 -2.80 -7.75 -17.12
N ALA A 193 -1.74 -7.97 -16.34
CA ALA A 193 -0.44 -7.32 -16.56
C ALA A 193 0.13 -7.65 -17.95
N ASP A 194 0.04 -8.91 -18.37
CA ASP A 194 0.51 -9.35 -19.69
C ASP A 194 -0.32 -8.72 -20.82
N ALA A 195 -1.64 -8.58 -20.63
CA ALA A 195 -2.50 -7.88 -21.57
C ALA A 195 -2.20 -6.37 -21.64
N LEU A 196 -1.91 -5.74 -20.51
CA LEU A 196 -1.50 -4.33 -20.47
C LEU A 196 -0.18 -4.13 -21.23
N ALA A 197 0.81 -5.00 -21.02
CA ALA A 197 2.07 -4.96 -21.75
C ALA A 197 1.88 -5.13 -23.28
N ARG A 198 0.89 -5.93 -23.71
CA ARG A 198 0.55 -6.09 -25.13
C ARG A 198 -0.15 -4.87 -25.73
N HIS A 199 -1.10 -4.27 -25.01
CA HIS A 199 -2.01 -3.24 -25.54
C HIS A 199 -1.67 -1.80 -25.14
N ASN A 200 -0.69 -1.61 -24.27
CA ASN A 200 -0.05 -0.33 -23.94
C ASN A 200 1.47 -0.53 -23.74
N PRO A 201 2.21 -0.85 -24.82
CA PRO A 201 3.62 -1.26 -24.73
C PRO A 201 4.58 -0.17 -24.27
N ASP A 202 4.16 1.10 -24.29
CA ASP A 202 4.95 2.23 -23.76
C ASP A 202 5.00 2.22 -22.23
N GLY A 203 4.12 1.45 -21.57
CA GLY A 203 4.11 1.30 -20.11
C GLY A 203 3.64 2.55 -19.36
N ASP A 204 3.09 3.55 -20.04
CA ASP A 204 2.50 4.75 -19.41
C ASP A 204 1.09 4.44 -18.90
N TYR A 205 1.02 3.58 -17.88
CA TYR A 205 -0.21 3.28 -17.15
C TYR A 205 0.06 2.96 -15.68
N VAL A 206 -1.02 2.98 -14.90
CA VAL A 206 -1.03 2.48 -13.52
C VAL A 206 -1.96 1.29 -13.39
N PHE A 207 -1.44 0.18 -12.89
CA PHE A 207 -2.22 -1.01 -12.54
C PHE A 207 -2.40 -1.12 -11.03
N SER A 208 -3.64 -0.98 -10.56
CA SER A 208 -4.05 -1.17 -9.17
C SER A 208 -4.70 -2.53 -8.96
N ILE A 209 -4.06 -3.32 -8.08
CA ILE A 209 -4.42 -4.70 -7.74
C ILE A 209 -5.27 -4.67 -6.46
N VAL A 210 -6.53 -5.13 -6.53
CA VAL A 210 -7.47 -5.03 -5.40
C VAL A 210 -8.03 -6.39 -4.95
N PRO A 211 -7.20 -7.28 -4.38
CA PRO A 211 -7.65 -8.45 -3.63
C PRO A 211 -7.81 -8.14 -2.14
N TRP A 212 -7.85 -6.87 -1.73
CA TRP A 212 -8.08 -6.43 -0.35
C TRP A 212 -7.08 -6.96 0.68
N GLY A 213 -5.81 -7.08 0.33
CA GLY A 213 -4.78 -7.67 1.18
C GLY A 213 -4.77 -9.20 1.21
N GLU A 214 -5.76 -9.85 0.59
CA GLU A 214 -5.84 -11.30 0.46
C GLU A 214 -4.79 -11.85 -0.49
N ALA A 215 -4.76 -13.17 -0.63
CA ALA A 215 -3.90 -13.88 -1.56
C ALA A 215 -2.40 -13.56 -1.41
N ASN A 216 -1.98 -13.10 -0.23
CA ASN A 216 -0.58 -12.75 0.07
C ASN A 216 -0.03 -11.67 -0.88
N VAL A 217 -0.88 -10.74 -1.33
CA VAL A 217 -0.54 -9.76 -2.37
C VAL A 217 0.74 -8.97 -2.10
N ARG A 218 1.10 -8.74 -0.83
CA ARG A 218 2.36 -8.06 -0.48
C ARG A 218 3.61 -8.73 -1.08
N SER A 219 3.62 -10.05 -1.26
CA SER A 219 4.81 -10.80 -1.67
C SER A 219 5.02 -10.83 -3.19
N TRP A 220 3.98 -10.52 -3.97
CA TRP A 220 4.03 -10.63 -5.43
C TRP A 220 3.46 -9.40 -6.16
N GLY A 221 2.77 -8.49 -5.47
CA GLY A 221 2.08 -7.34 -6.07
C GLY A 221 3.03 -6.46 -6.89
N LYS A 222 4.26 -6.24 -6.39
CA LYS A 222 5.32 -5.49 -7.07
C LYS A 222 5.76 -6.07 -8.42
N ASP A 223 5.59 -7.38 -8.62
CA ASP A 223 5.99 -8.07 -9.85
C ASP A 223 4.90 -8.00 -10.92
N VAL A 224 3.69 -7.55 -10.56
CA VAL A 224 2.49 -7.62 -11.41
C VAL A 224 1.90 -6.23 -11.67
N GLY A 225 1.88 -5.35 -10.68
CA GLY A 225 1.25 -4.03 -10.79
C GLY A 225 2.01 -2.96 -10.01
N ASN A 226 1.40 -1.77 -9.94
CA ASN A 226 2.06 -0.58 -9.39
C ASN A 226 1.61 -0.24 -7.96
N LEU A 227 0.44 -0.72 -7.55
CA LEU A 227 -0.04 -0.61 -6.19
C LEU A 227 -1.02 -1.75 -5.88
N TRP A 228 -1.13 -2.12 -4.60
CA TRP A 228 -2.05 -3.16 -4.17
C TRP A 228 -2.75 -2.82 -2.86
N ARG A 229 -4.06 -3.06 -2.84
CA ARG A 229 -4.89 -2.87 -1.64
C ARG A 229 -4.44 -3.83 -0.53
N THR A 230 -4.29 -3.32 0.69
CA THR A 230 -3.75 -4.09 1.84
C THR A 230 -4.80 -4.60 2.81
N SER A 231 -6.06 -4.18 2.66
CA SER A 231 -7.22 -4.60 3.46
C SER A 231 -8.52 -4.50 2.67
N ASN A 232 -9.64 -4.96 3.27
CA ASN A 232 -10.99 -4.60 2.86
C ASN A 232 -11.19 -3.08 2.79
N ASP A 233 -12.35 -2.64 2.30
CA ASP A 233 -12.62 -1.23 1.95
C ASP A 233 -12.69 -0.30 3.17
N ILE A 234 -12.13 0.90 3.05
CA ILE A 234 -12.25 1.95 4.05
C ILE A 234 -13.71 2.47 4.17
N THR A 235 -14.05 3.01 5.34
CA THR A 235 -15.32 3.71 5.64
C THR A 235 -14.96 4.99 6.41
N PRO A 236 -15.87 5.98 6.54
CA PRO A 236 -15.56 7.25 7.21
C PRO A 236 -15.60 7.12 8.74
N GLU A 237 -14.99 6.07 9.28
CA GLU A 237 -14.91 5.74 10.69
C GLU A 237 -13.44 5.66 11.12
N TRP A 238 -13.12 6.25 12.27
CA TRP A 238 -11.75 6.32 12.78
C TRP A 238 -11.11 4.93 12.96
N THR A 239 -11.85 3.99 13.55
CA THR A 239 -11.39 2.61 13.76
C THR A 239 -11.17 1.86 12.45
N ARG A 240 -11.95 2.18 11.41
CA ARG A 240 -11.75 1.64 10.07
C ARG A 240 -10.48 2.20 9.44
N MET A 241 -10.24 3.50 9.55
CA MET A 241 -9.00 4.13 9.08
C MET A 241 -7.77 3.52 9.79
N LEU A 242 -7.83 3.31 11.10
CA LEU A 242 -6.77 2.61 11.84
C LEU A 242 -6.51 1.21 11.29
N HIS A 243 -7.56 0.42 11.07
CA HIS A 243 -7.44 -0.92 10.49
C HIS A 243 -6.76 -0.90 9.11
N THR A 244 -7.24 -0.04 8.21
CA THR A 244 -6.69 0.05 6.86
C THR A 244 -5.25 0.55 6.89
N PHE A 245 -4.94 1.53 7.75
CA PHE A 245 -3.58 2.05 7.93
C PHE A 245 -2.62 1.01 8.48
N ASP A 246 -2.99 0.32 9.56
CA ASP A 246 -2.15 -0.70 10.19
C ASP A 246 -1.91 -1.91 9.27
N SER A 247 -2.82 -2.20 8.32
CA SER A 247 -2.59 -3.21 7.29
C SER A 247 -1.44 -2.89 6.32
N ALA A 248 -1.03 -1.62 6.24
CA ALA A 248 0.07 -1.15 5.40
C ALA A 248 1.29 -0.68 6.21
N ALA A 249 1.10 -0.17 7.43
CA ALA A 249 2.13 0.53 8.21
C ALA A 249 3.38 -0.32 8.49
N THR A 250 3.22 -1.64 8.68
CA THR A 250 4.32 -2.60 8.95
C THR A 250 4.94 -3.19 7.68
N ARG A 251 4.61 -2.65 6.49
CA ARG A 251 5.03 -3.20 5.19
C ARG A 251 5.99 -2.30 4.43
N ALA A 252 6.79 -1.49 5.14
CA ALA A 252 7.66 -0.50 4.53
C ALA A 252 8.61 -1.10 3.47
N LEU A 253 9.17 -2.29 3.72
CA LEU A 253 10.08 -2.99 2.78
C LEU A 253 9.38 -3.54 1.51
N TYR A 254 8.05 -3.49 1.46
CA TYR A 254 7.28 -3.89 0.28
C TYR A 254 6.86 -2.69 -0.57
N ALA A 255 7.12 -1.46 -0.11
CA ALA A 255 6.87 -0.23 -0.86
C ALA A 255 8.18 0.38 -1.38
N GLN A 256 8.22 0.65 -2.67
CA GLN A 256 9.37 1.24 -3.36
C GLN A 256 8.89 2.02 -4.59
N PRO A 257 9.75 2.83 -5.25
CA PRO A 257 9.39 3.47 -6.50
C PRO A 257 8.75 2.47 -7.48
N HIS A 258 7.60 2.85 -8.04
CA HIS A 258 6.74 2.05 -8.92
C HIS A 258 5.92 0.93 -8.27
N SER A 259 5.97 0.74 -6.94
CA SER A 259 5.26 -0.33 -6.23
C SER A 259 4.82 0.11 -4.82
N TRP A 260 3.51 0.30 -4.60
CA TRP A 260 3.00 0.94 -3.37
C TRP A 260 1.96 0.10 -2.62
N ASN A 261 2.08 0.07 -1.29
CA ASN A 261 1.01 -0.40 -0.42
C ASN A 261 -0.15 0.59 -0.47
N ASP A 262 -1.37 0.10 -0.73
CA ASP A 262 -2.58 0.91 -0.81
C ASP A 262 -3.52 0.61 0.38
N PRO A 263 -3.50 1.43 1.45
CA PRO A 263 -4.48 1.37 2.53
C PRO A 263 -5.86 1.93 2.15
N ASP A 264 -6.17 2.03 0.84
CA ASP A 264 -7.41 2.51 0.24
C ASP A 264 -7.51 4.04 0.08
N MET A 265 -8.58 4.48 -0.58
CA MET A 265 -8.85 5.88 -0.91
C MET A 265 -9.02 6.78 0.32
N LEU A 266 -8.81 8.08 0.16
CA LEU A 266 -9.07 9.07 1.19
C LEU A 266 -10.59 9.27 1.37
N PHE A 267 -11.06 9.16 2.62
CA PHE A 267 -12.46 9.43 3.02
C PHE A 267 -12.63 10.81 3.70
N ILE A 268 -11.66 11.71 3.49
CA ILE A 268 -11.69 13.07 4.01
C ILE A 268 -12.91 13.80 3.46
N GLY A 269 -13.70 14.40 4.35
CA GLY A 269 -14.95 15.09 4.05
C GLY A 269 -16.23 14.35 4.43
N ALA A 270 -16.15 13.18 5.08
CA ALA A 270 -17.31 12.48 5.60
C ALA A 270 -17.05 11.80 6.96
N GLY A 271 -18.12 11.56 7.73
CA GLY A 271 -18.10 10.89 9.03
C GLY A 271 -17.06 11.48 9.99
N ASP A 272 -16.21 10.63 10.56
CA ASP A 272 -15.13 11.03 11.48
C ASP A 272 -14.06 11.94 10.82
N PHE A 273 -14.15 12.24 9.52
CA PHE A 273 -13.19 13.06 8.77
C PHE A 273 -13.86 14.26 8.06
N ASP A 274 -15.06 14.66 8.47
CA ASP A 274 -15.78 15.77 7.85
C ASP A 274 -15.24 17.17 8.22
N GLU A 275 -15.93 18.23 7.77
CA GLU A 275 -15.55 19.62 8.01
C GLU A 275 -15.59 20.04 9.49
N ASN A 276 -16.27 19.29 10.36
CA ASN A 276 -16.30 19.50 11.80
C ASN A 276 -15.22 18.71 12.54
N HIS A 277 -14.55 17.77 11.85
CA HIS A 277 -13.52 16.87 12.38
C HIS A 277 -12.18 17.05 11.65
N LEU A 278 -11.73 18.31 11.53
CA LEU A 278 -10.50 18.63 10.79
C LEU A 278 -9.22 18.06 11.41
N VAL A 279 -9.22 17.75 12.72
CA VAL A 279 -8.08 17.11 13.39
C VAL A 279 -7.90 15.70 12.82
N GLU A 280 -8.96 14.90 12.82
CA GLU A 280 -8.99 13.57 12.25
C GLU A 280 -8.72 13.57 10.75
N ALA A 281 -9.29 14.52 10.01
CA ALA A 281 -9.05 14.66 8.57
C ALA A 281 -7.56 14.93 8.26
N ARG A 282 -6.89 15.78 9.05
CA ARG A 282 -5.44 16.03 8.93
C ARG A 282 -4.62 14.80 9.33
N SER A 283 -5.06 14.06 10.35
CA SER A 283 -4.42 12.81 10.75
C SER A 283 -4.48 11.78 9.62
N HIS A 284 -5.66 11.53 9.05
CA HIS A 284 -5.85 10.66 7.89
C HIS A 284 -4.87 11.02 6.75
N PHE A 285 -4.85 12.30 6.35
CA PHE A 285 -3.95 12.74 5.27
C PHE A 285 -2.46 12.58 5.61
N SER A 286 -2.05 12.90 6.84
CA SER A 286 -0.65 12.80 7.27
C SER A 286 -0.17 11.34 7.31
N LEU A 287 -1.04 10.41 7.73
CA LEU A 287 -0.75 8.98 7.81
C LEU A 287 -0.61 8.37 6.41
N TRP A 288 -1.50 8.70 5.47
CA TRP A 288 -1.35 8.28 4.08
C TRP A 288 -0.09 8.87 3.44
N ALA A 289 0.24 10.12 3.76
CA ALA A 289 1.43 10.77 3.22
C ALA A 289 2.73 10.12 3.71
N ILE A 290 2.87 9.87 5.01
CA ILE A 290 4.08 9.23 5.57
C ILE A 290 4.22 7.76 5.11
N ALA A 291 3.11 7.09 4.82
CA ALA A 291 3.09 5.71 4.35
C ALA A 291 3.41 5.54 2.84
N ASN A 292 3.59 6.62 2.08
CA ASN A 292 3.60 6.60 0.61
C ASN A 292 2.36 5.94 -0.02
N ALA A 293 1.22 6.04 0.67
CA ALA A 293 -0.02 5.55 0.12
C ALA A 293 -0.42 6.37 -1.13
N PRO A 294 -1.14 5.76 -2.08
CA PRO A 294 -1.82 6.50 -3.14
C PRO A 294 -2.78 7.54 -2.55
N LEU A 295 -2.53 8.82 -2.83
CA LEU A 295 -3.44 9.89 -2.41
C LEU A 295 -4.58 10.04 -3.44
N LEU A 296 -5.64 9.25 -3.28
CA LEU A 296 -6.86 9.28 -4.10
C LEU A 296 -8.00 9.93 -3.30
N ILE A 297 -8.39 11.15 -3.69
CA ILE A 297 -9.51 11.87 -3.07
C ILE A 297 -10.83 11.16 -3.40
N GLY A 298 -11.62 10.84 -2.37
CA GLY A 298 -12.92 10.20 -2.48
C GLY A 298 -14.13 11.10 -2.15
N TYR A 299 -14.07 12.39 -2.49
CA TYR A 299 -15.08 13.40 -2.14
C TYR A 299 -15.64 14.10 -3.39
N ASP A 300 -16.87 14.62 -3.35
CA ASP A 300 -17.44 15.45 -4.43
C ASP A 300 -16.76 16.83 -4.49
N LEU A 301 -15.65 16.91 -5.22
CA LEU A 301 -14.82 18.12 -5.33
C LEU A 301 -15.56 19.35 -5.89
N ARG A 302 -16.71 19.17 -6.55
CA ARG A 302 -17.53 20.28 -7.06
C ARG A 302 -18.06 21.16 -5.93
N ASN A 303 -18.19 20.59 -4.74
CA ASN A 303 -18.76 21.23 -3.55
C ASN A 303 -17.76 21.25 -2.38
N ALA A 304 -16.46 21.05 -2.63
CA ALA A 304 -15.46 20.94 -1.58
C ALA A 304 -15.32 22.27 -0.80
N PRO A 305 -15.57 22.28 0.52
CA PRO A 305 -15.33 23.44 1.35
C PRO A 305 -13.83 23.75 1.43
N ARG A 306 -13.50 25.03 1.61
CA ARG A 306 -12.11 25.51 1.59
C ARG A 306 -11.23 24.80 2.62
N ALA A 307 -11.76 24.51 3.80
CA ALA A 307 -11.05 23.81 4.86
C ALA A 307 -10.53 22.42 4.44
N LEU A 308 -11.28 21.67 3.62
CA LEU A 308 -10.85 20.37 3.10
C LEU A 308 -9.87 20.54 1.93
N LEU A 309 -10.08 21.53 1.07
CA LEU A 309 -9.12 21.89 0.01
C LEU A 309 -7.76 22.27 0.59
N ASP A 310 -7.71 22.95 1.74
CA ASP A 310 -6.46 23.31 2.41
C ASP A 310 -5.72 22.06 2.99
N ILE A 311 -6.44 20.97 3.29
CA ILE A 311 -5.83 19.69 3.69
C ILE A 311 -5.14 19.03 2.49
N TRP A 312 -5.89 18.79 1.41
CA TRP A 312 -5.33 18.18 0.19
C TRP A 312 -4.31 19.09 -0.50
N GLY A 313 -4.46 20.40 -0.36
CA GLY A 313 -3.57 21.42 -0.93
C GLY A 313 -2.30 21.68 -0.13
N ASN A 314 -2.06 21.00 1.00
CA ASN A 314 -0.85 21.23 1.78
C ASN A 314 0.39 20.66 1.07
N ALA A 315 1.12 21.53 0.39
CA ALA A 315 2.27 21.16 -0.43
C ALA A 315 3.42 20.51 0.36
N ASP A 316 3.59 20.84 1.63
CA ASP A 316 4.67 20.25 2.43
C ASP A 316 4.37 18.80 2.81
N VAL A 317 3.10 18.48 3.11
CA VAL A 317 2.66 17.10 3.39
C VAL A 317 2.68 16.27 2.10
N VAL A 318 2.23 16.85 0.98
CA VAL A 318 2.34 16.20 -0.33
C VAL A 318 3.80 15.93 -0.71
N ALA A 319 4.72 16.87 -0.45
CA ALA A 319 6.14 16.68 -0.72
C ALA A 319 6.75 15.51 0.07
N VAL A 320 6.23 15.21 1.27
CA VAL A 320 6.63 13.99 1.99
C VAL A 320 6.18 12.74 1.25
N ASN A 321 4.93 12.66 0.81
CA ASN A 321 4.43 11.51 0.04
C ASN A 321 5.16 11.35 -1.31
N GLN A 322 5.46 12.46 -1.97
CA GLN A 322 6.05 12.51 -3.32
C GLN A 322 7.59 12.54 -3.32
N ASP A 323 8.24 12.32 -2.18
CA ASP A 323 9.70 12.26 -2.12
C ASP A 323 10.24 11.14 -3.03
N PRO A 324 11.19 11.46 -3.94
CA PRO A 324 11.63 10.55 -4.99
C PRO A 324 12.46 9.36 -4.48
N ALA A 325 12.92 9.33 -3.23
CA ALA A 325 13.53 8.11 -2.69
C ALA A 325 12.51 7.00 -2.50
N GLY A 326 11.21 7.33 -2.44
CA GLY A 326 10.13 6.34 -2.34
C GLY A 326 10.12 5.55 -1.04
N ASN A 327 10.81 6.02 0.00
CA ASN A 327 10.81 5.35 1.30
C ASN A 327 9.45 5.47 1.97
N GLN A 328 8.77 4.37 2.26
CA GLN A 328 7.65 4.37 3.20
C GLN A 328 8.19 4.65 4.62
N GLY A 329 7.39 5.33 5.46
CA GLY A 329 7.73 5.56 6.87
C GLY A 329 7.84 4.24 7.65
N VAL A 330 8.82 4.18 8.54
CA VAL A 330 9.10 3.04 9.43
C VAL A 330 8.67 3.40 10.84
N ILE A 331 8.02 2.45 11.53
CA ILE A 331 7.57 2.62 12.90
C ILE A 331 8.78 2.62 13.83
N ALA A 332 9.04 3.76 14.47
CA ALA A 332 10.10 3.90 15.48
C ALA A 332 9.58 3.62 16.90
N TYR A 333 8.29 3.83 17.13
CA TYR A 333 7.61 3.51 18.38
C TYR A 333 6.15 3.16 18.11
N GLN A 334 5.62 2.18 18.85
CA GLN A 334 4.21 1.83 18.80
C GLN A 334 3.69 1.37 20.16
N SER A 335 2.50 1.84 20.50
CA SER A 335 1.60 1.27 21.49
C SER A 335 0.16 1.33 20.97
N ASP A 336 -0.80 0.87 21.77
CA ASP A 336 -2.23 0.99 21.44
C ASP A 336 -2.67 2.46 21.31
N ASP A 337 -2.03 3.36 22.07
CA ASP A 337 -2.41 4.77 22.20
C ASP A 337 -1.62 5.71 21.27
N VAL A 338 -0.33 5.43 21.00
CA VAL A 338 0.54 6.35 20.24
C VAL A 338 1.52 5.62 19.33
N GLN A 339 1.75 6.19 18.14
CA GLN A 339 2.78 5.75 17.19
C GLN A 339 3.72 6.91 16.83
N ILE A 340 5.00 6.58 16.64
CA ILE A 340 6.00 7.45 16.04
C ILE A 340 6.48 6.77 14.76
N ILE A 341 6.33 7.43 13.62
CA ILE A 341 6.69 6.87 12.31
C ILE A 341 7.64 7.85 11.63
N VAL A 342 8.77 7.33 11.15
CA VAL A 342 9.87 8.13 10.62
C VAL A 342 10.16 7.71 9.19
N LYS A 343 10.25 8.70 8.30
CA LYS A 343 10.62 8.52 6.89
C LYS A 343 11.88 9.30 6.60
N THR A 344 12.91 8.63 6.10
CA THR A 344 14.12 9.29 5.59
C THR A 344 13.87 9.85 4.20
N MET A 345 14.16 11.13 4.01
CA MET A 345 14.00 11.84 2.73
C MET A 345 15.17 11.55 1.78
N GLN A 346 15.06 11.90 0.50
CA GLN A 346 16.09 11.58 -0.52
C GLN A 346 17.50 12.09 -0.19
N ASP A 347 17.60 13.25 0.46
CA ASP A 347 18.90 13.81 0.87
C ASP A 347 19.54 13.08 2.05
N THR A 348 18.82 12.15 2.70
CA THR A 348 19.22 11.36 3.87
C THR A 348 19.56 12.16 5.14
N GLY A 349 19.66 13.48 5.06
CA GLY A 349 19.92 14.38 6.20
C GLY A 349 18.63 14.86 6.87
N ARG A 350 17.54 14.92 6.11
CA ARG A 350 16.21 15.27 6.59
C ARG A 350 15.34 14.03 6.78
N LYS A 351 14.43 14.12 7.75
CA LYS A 351 13.48 13.05 8.08
C LYS A 351 12.10 13.63 8.29
N ALA A 352 11.10 13.10 7.60
CA ALA A 352 9.72 13.35 7.99
C ALA A 352 9.37 12.45 9.18
N VAL A 353 8.62 12.97 10.14
CA VAL A 353 8.17 12.21 11.31
C VAL A 353 6.73 12.57 11.65
N VAL A 354 5.93 11.57 11.99
CA VAL A 354 4.61 11.78 12.60
C VAL A 354 4.61 11.30 14.04
N LEU A 355 4.00 12.10 14.92
CA LEU A 355 3.58 11.70 16.26
C LEU A 355 2.06 11.55 16.22
N PHE A 356 1.58 10.32 16.32
CA PHE A 356 0.19 9.98 16.06
C PHE A 356 -0.49 9.50 17.34
N ASN A 357 -1.44 10.29 17.87
CA ASN A 357 -2.35 9.86 18.91
C ASN A 357 -3.50 9.06 18.28
N ARG A 358 -3.57 7.77 18.59
CA ARG A 358 -4.57 6.83 18.06
C ARG A 358 -5.88 6.89 18.84
N GLY A 359 -5.81 7.35 20.09
CA GLY A 359 -6.88 7.29 21.06
C GLY A 359 -7.71 8.56 21.19
N GLN A 360 -8.65 8.52 22.13
CA GLN A 360 -9.59 9.62 22.42
C GLN A 360 -9.16 10.51 23.59
N ARG A 361 -7.95 10.33 24.13
CA ARG A 361 -7.44 11.10 25.27
C ARG A 361 -6.23 11.89 24.84
N THR A 362 -6.07 13.08 25.39
CA THR A 362 -4.82 13.82 25.29
C THR A 362 -3.70 13.00 25.91
N LEU A 363 -2.56 12.90 25.22
CA LEU A 363 -1.36 12.24 25.72
C LEU A 363 -0.11 13.05 25.38
N ASN A 364 0.97 12.82 26.13
CA ASN A 364 2.27 13.40 25.81
C ASN A 364 3.12 12.37 25.05
N ALA A 365 3.56 12.74 23.85
CA ALA A 365 4.51 11.96 23.07
C ALA A 365 5.88 12.64 23.11
N THR A 366 6.92 11.89 23.48
CA THR A 366 8.32 12.37 23.45
C THR A 366 9.03 11.81 22.23
N LEU A 367 9.53 12.71 21.39
CA LEU A 367 10.40 12.38 20.26
C LEU A 367 11.86 12.54 20.67
N THR A 368 12.67 11.50 20.50
CA THR A 368 14.11 11.51 20.79
C THR A 368 14.93 11.51 19.50
N ALA A 369 16.20 11.89 19.61
CA ALA A 369 17.16 11.77 18.52
C ALA A 369 17.28 10.32 18.00
N GLU A 370 17.20 9.33 18.90
CA GLU A 370 17.31 7.91 18.56
C GLU A 370 16.13 7.39 17.73
N HIS A 371 14.89 7.83 18.02
CA HIS A 371 13.73 7.51 17.15
C HIS A 371 13.97 7.97 15.71
N LEU A 372 14.67 9.09 15.54
CA LEU A 372 15.03 9.65 14.24
C LEU A 372 16.29 9.03 13.65
N LYS A 373 16.99 8.10 14.33
CA LYS A 373 18.33 7.62 13.93
C LYS A 373 19.33 8.77 13.77
N PHE A 374 19.15 9.82 14.55
CA PHE A 374 20.16 10.82 14.85
C PHE A 374 21.03 10.35 16.01
N ALA A 375 22.21 10.94 16.15
CA ALA A 375 23.14 10.60 17.21
C ALA A 375 22.50 10.84 18.58
N ALA A 376 22.57 9.85 19.47
CA ALA A 376 21.89 9.88 20.76
C ALA A 376 22.31 11.13 21.59
N GLY A 377 21.31 11.78 22.20
CA GLY A 377 21.48 13.01 22.99
C GLY A 377 21.93 14.25 22.20
N GLN A 378 22.12 14.17 20.88
CA GLN A 378 22.47 15.33 20.07
C GLN A 378 21.22 16.15 19.71
N PRO A 379 21.36 17.48 19.59
CA PRO A 379 20.25 18.34 19.25
C PRO A 379 19.74 18.09 17.83
N PHE A 380 18.45 18.33 17.64
CA PHE A 380 17.80 18.33 16.32
C PHE A 380 16.74 19.44 16.24
N THR A 381 16.40 19.83 15.02
CA THR A 381 15.38 20.85 14.74
C THR A 381 14.17 20.20 14.11
N LEU A 382 12.97 20.71 14.41
CA LEU A 382 11.70 20.30 13.81
C LEU A 382 11.01 21.50 13.18
N THR A 383 10.40 21.30 12.00
CA THR A 383 9.43 22.21 11.42
C THR A 383 8.11 21.48 11.23
N ASP A 384 7.05 21.96 11.86
CA ASP A 384 5.70 21.40 11.73
C ASP A 384 5.13 21.69 10.33
N LEU A 385 4.72 20.66 9.61
CA LEU A 385 4.26 20.77 8.22
C LEU A 385 2.84 21.34 8.09
N TRP A 386 2.09 21.45 9.19
CA TRP A 386 0.78 22.06 9.24
C TRP A 386 0.85 23.51 9.75
N SER A 387 1.44 23.71 10.92
CA SER A 387 1.49 25.03 11.57
C SER A 387 2.66 25.90 11.11
N LYS A 388 3.68 25.30 10.47
CA LYS A 388 4.95 25.92 10.10
C LYS A 388 5.80 26.36 11.30
N ALA A 389 5.39 26.02 12.52
CA ALA A 389 6.14 26.29 13.73
C ALA A 389 7.47 25.52 13.74
N ARG A 390 8.50 26.15 14.30
CA ARG A 390 9.83 25.55 14.47
C ARG A 390 10.09 25.25 15.93
N PHE A 391 10.78 24.14 16.17
CA PHE A 391 11.17 23.69 17.51
C PHE A 391 12.62 23.24 17.49
N ASP A 392 13.36 23.57 18.56
CA ASP A 392 14.75 23.19 18.75
C ASP A 392 14.85 22.24 19.95
N ALA A 393 15.09 20.96 19.68
CA ALA A 393 15.24 19.91 20.69
C ALA A 393 16.68 19.91 21.23
N SER A 394 17.09 20.96 21.95
CA SER A 394 18.50 21.18 22.33
C SER A 394 19.08 20.08 23.24
N ALA A 395 18.23 19.34 23.95
CA ALA A 395 18.62 18.22 24.81
C ALA A 395 18.55 16.85 24.12
N GLY A 396 18.34 16.80 22.80
CA GLY A 396 18.18 15.56 22.04
C GLY A 396 16.82 14.88 22.21
N GLU A 397 15.84 15.59 22.76
CA GLU A 397 14.43 15.19 22.82
C GLU A 397 13.48 16.40 22.84
N GLN A 398 12.24 16.17 22.43
CA GLN A 398 11.15 17.15 22.48
C GLN A 398 9.81 16.44 22.77
N SER A 399 9.08 16.92 23.77
CA SER A 399 7.73 16.42 24.08
C SER A 399 6.64 17.30 23.47
N PHE A 400 5.54 16.67 23.07
CA PHE A 400 4.34 17.31 22.56
C PHE A 400 3.10 16.73 23.23
N ALA A 401 2.22 17.60 23.71
CA ALA A 401 0.85 17.22 24.06
C ALA A 401 0.04 17.08 22.77
N LEU A 402 -0.45 15.87 22.51
CA LEU A 402 -1.30 15.54 21.36
C LEU A 402 -2.75 15.46 21.83
N ALA A 403 -3.62 16.27 21.24
CA ALA A 403 -5.06 16.17 21.42
C ALA A 403 -5.58 14.79 20.95
N PRO A 404 -6.80 14.40 21.36
CA PRO A 404 -7.44 13.17 20.87
C PRO A 404 -7.34 13.09 19.34
N ARG A 405 -6.91 11.93 18.83
CA ARG A 405 -6.81 11.65 17.39
C ARG A 405 -5.88 12.58 16.59
N GLU A 406 -5.07 13.42 17.26
CA GLU A 406 -4.15 14.36 16.60
C GLU A 406 -2.92 13.65 16.06
N THR A 407 -2.53 14.02 14.84
CA THR A 407 -1.22 13.72 14.26
C THR A 407 -0.45 15.01 14.08
N ARG A 408 0.74 15.10 14.67
CA ARG A 408 1.71 16.15 14.33
C ARG A 408 2.74 15.61 13.37
N MET A 409 2.91 16.29 12.25
CA MET A 409 3.85 15.91 11.20
C MET A 409 4.95 16.97 11.10
N PHE A 410 6.20 16.55 11.18
CA PHE A 410 7.35 17.43 11.15
C PHE A 410 8.34 17.03 10.06
N MET A 411 9.07 18.01 9.54
CA MET A 411 10.39 17.80 8.96
C MET A 411 11.45 17.99 10.03
N ALA A 412 12.29 16.99 10.23
CA ALA A 412 13.37 16.96 11.21
C ALA A 412 14.74 17.06 10.53
N SER A 413 15.72 17.66 11.21
CA SER A 413 17.12 17.72 10.79
C SER A 413 18.03 17.67 12.02
N GLY A 414 19.13 16.93 11.93
CA GLY A 414 20.06 16.73 13.03
C GLY A 414 21.28 15.92 12.61
N THR A 415 22.20 15.72 13.55
CA THR A 415 23.40 14.90 13.33
C THR A 415 23.01 13.43 13.23
N ARG A 416 23.32 12.77 12.10
CA ARG A 416 23.00 11.34 11.91
C ARG A 416 23.76 10.44 12.87
N ALA A 417 23.13 9.34 13.29
CA ALA A 417 23.79 8.28 14.07
C ALA A 417 24.87 7.56 13.26
N LEU A 418 24.69 7.46 11.93
CA LEU A 418 25.67 6.95 10.98
C LEU A 418 26.13 8.08 10.05
N PRO A 419 27.24 8.79 10.36
CA PRO A 419 27.66 9.97 9.60
C PRO A 419 28.09 9.65 8.16
N ASP A 420 28.72 8.50 7.93
CA ASP A 420 29.36 8.08 6.69
C ASP A 420 28.52 7.08 5.86
N GLY A 421 27.22 6.99 6.14
CA GLY A 421 26.35 6.03 5.46
C GLY A 421 24.88 6.14 5.84
N VAL A 422 24.17 5.02 5.68
CA VAL A 422 22.74 4.87 6.00
C VAL A 422 22.43 3.44 6.43
N TYR A 423 21.57 3.26 7.43
CA TYR A 423 21.03 1.94 7.74
C TYR A 423 20.01 1.53 6.68
N LEU A 424 19.98 0.26 6.30
CA LEU A 424 19.06 -0.22 5.27
C LEU A 424 17.59 -0.06 5.66
N SER A 425 17.28 -0.16 6.94
CA SER A 425 15.94 0.09 7.47
C SER A 425 15.52 1.56 7.40
N GLU A 426 16.42 2.50 7.11
CA GLU A 426 16.08 3.90 6.83
C GLU A 426 15.65 4.14 5.39
N ILE A 427 16.03 3.25 4.48
CA ILE A 427 15.86 3.40 3.04
C ILE A 427 15.06 2.23 2.45
N PRO A 428 13.88 1.88 3.00
CA PRO A 428 13.10 0.75 2.52
C PRO A 428 12.76 0.85 1.03
N GLY A 429 12.63 2.06 0.48
CA GLY A 429 12.39 2.26 -0.95
C GLY A 429 13.55 1.82 -1.84
N SER A 430 14.74 1.57 -1.28
CA SER A 430 15.92 1.01 -1.97
C SER A 430 16.13 -0.48 -1.71
N VAL A 431 15.28 -1.11 -0.90
CA VAL A 431 15.34 -2.54 -0.55
C VAL A 431 14.19 -3.27 -1.22
N ASN A 432 14.50 -4.15 -2.16
CA ASN A 432 13.54 -5.03 -2.80
C ASN A 432 13.52 -6.39 -2.10
N VAL A 433 12.36 -6.79 -1.58
CA VAL A 433 12.14 -8.13 -1.02
C VAL A 433 11.90 -9.11 -2.16
N ALA A 434 12.95 -9.77 -2.63
CA ALA A 434 12.84 -10.75 -3.71
C ALA A 434 12.19 -12.05 -3.22
N HIS A 435 12.53 -12.50 -2.01
CA HIS A 435 11.88 -13.59 -1.28
C HIS A 435 11.88 -13.28 0.22
N ASP A 436 10.73 -13.35 0.89
CA ASP A 436 10.60 -13.04 2.32
C ASP A 436 10.76 -14.25 3.24
N GLY A 437 10.89 -15.46 2.67
CA GLY A 437 11.00 -16.73 3.42
C GLY A 437 9.66 -17.25 3.97
N VAL A 438 8.53 -16.59 3.69
CA VAL A 438 7.22 -17.05 4.15
C VAL A 438 6.74 -18.25 3.32
N LEU A 439 6.77 -19.44 3.92
CA LEU A 439 6.28 -20.68 3.28
C LEU A 439 4.76 -20.84 3.35
N ARG A 440 4.15 -20.40 4.47
CA ARG A 440 2.71 -20.49 4.72
C ARG A 440 2.19 -19.14 5.18
N PRO A 441 1.41 -18.42 4.35
CA PRO A 441 0.89 -17.12 4.74
C PRO A 441 -0.03 -17.20 5.97
N GLU A 442 0.31 -16.47 7.01
CA GLU A 442 -0.46 -16.39 8.26
C GLU A 442 -1.15 -15.02 8.38
N ALA A 443 -2.34 -15.02 9.00
CA ALA A 443 -3.07 -13.80 9.29
C ALA A 443 -2.27 -12.89 10.23
N ASP A 444 -2.16 -11.61 9.88
CA ASP A 444 -1.45 -10.62 10.67
C ASP A 444 -2.26 -10.17 11.90
N PRO A 445 -1.83 -10.48 13.12
CA PRO A 445 -2.54 -10.11 14.34
C PRO A 445 -2.33 -8.64 14.73
N THR A 446 -1.41 -7.92 14.09
CA THR A 446 -1.07 -6.53 14.45
C THR A 446 -2.02 -5.51 13.82
N ILE A 447 -2.83 -5.95 12.86
CA ILE A 447 -3.83 -5.11 12.21
C ILE A 447 -4.93 -4.81 13.22
N HIS A 448 -5.19 -3.52 13.45
CA HIS A 448 -6.26 -3.07 14.34
C HIS A 448 -7.58 -3.73 13.94
N GLN A 449 -8.13 -4.53 14.84
CA GLN A 449 -9.40 -5.19 14.62
C GLN A 449 -10.49 -4.13 14.79
N MET A 450 -11.18 -3.83 13.70
CA MET A 450 -12.31 -2.93 13.71
C MET A 450 -13.40 -3.49 14.61
N VAL A 451 -13.99 -2.66 15.47
CA VAL A 451 -15.35 -2.90 15.97
C VAL A 451 -16.28 -2.55 14.82
N SER A 452 -16.73 -3.53 14.02
CA SER A 452 -17.65 -3.26 12.90
C SER A 452 -18.77 -2.32 13.35
N PRO A 453 -19.20 -1.36 12.51
CA PRO A 453 -20.35 -0.54 12.86
C PRO A 453 -21.51 -1.46 13.25
N TRP A 454 -22.16 -1.11 14.36
CA TRP A 454 -23.15 -1.99 15.00
C TRP A 454 -24.27 -2.32 14.00
N GLY A 455 -24.26 -3.54 13.48
CA GLY A 455 -25.30 -4.10 12.60
C GLY A 455 -26.33 -4.93 13.37
N GLY A 456 -26.37 -4.77 14.70
CA GLY A 456 -27.09 -5.67 15.60
C GLY A 456 -26.42 -7.03 15.76
N THR A 457 -27.05 -7.92 16.54
CA THR A 457 -26.57 -9.29 16.83
C THR A 457 -26.88 -10.30 15.72
N ARG A 458 -27.39 -9.83 14.58
CA ARG A 458 -27.71 -10.68 13.41
C ARG A 458 -26.51 -10.87 12.49
N SER A 459 -25.42 -10.13 12.70
CA SER A 459 -24.12 -10.31 12.03
C SER A 459 -23.11 -10.88 13.02
N SER A 460 -22.17 -11.69 12.53
CA SER A 460 -21.04 -12.20 13.31
C SER A 460 -19.91 -11.17 13.50
N GLY A 461 -20.03 -9.99 12.90
CA GLY A 461 -18.95 -9.01 12.76
C GLY A 461 -17.90 -9.43 11.71
N GLU A 462 -17.04 -8.49 11.33
CA GLU A 462 -15.85 -8.77 10.51
C GLU A 462 -14.73 -9.33 11.39
N ARG A 463 -14.00 -10.33 10.87
CA ARG A 463 -12.75 -10.80 11.48
C ARG A 463 -11.64 -10.61 10.47
N ALA A 464 -10.73 -9.67 10.73
CA ALA A 464 -9.62 -9.42 9.82
C ALA A 464 -8.68 -10.63 9.83
N GLY A 465 -8.29 -11.10 8.65
CA GLY A 465 -7.41 -12.26 8.50
C GLY A 465 -6.52 -12.13 7.27
N TYR A 466 -5.84 -11.00 7.11
CA TYR A 466 -5.00 -10.78 5.92
C TYR A 466 -3.62 -11.44 6.08
N PRO A 467 -3.11 -12.12 5.05
CA PRO A 467 -1.77 -12.69 5.06
C PRO A 467 -0.71 -11.57 5.20
N GLY A 468 0.06 -11.62 6.29
CA GLY A 468 1.07 -10.61 6.61
C GLY A 468 2.11 -11.08 7.61
N TRP A 469 1.72 -12.00 8.49
CA TRP A 469 2.54 -12.40 9.63
C TRP A 469 3.80 -13.15 9.19
N GLY A 470 4.94 -12.74 9.73
CA GLY A 470 6.25 -13.29 9.38
C GLY A 470 6.90 -12.68 8.13
N GLY A 471 6.26 -11.70 7.48
CA GLY A 471 6.90 -10.95 6.39
C GLY A 471 8.13 -10.14 6.85
N ALA A 472 8.93 -9.67 5.89
CA ALA A 472 10.12 -8.86 6.15
C ALA A 472 9.75 -7.54 6.87
N GLN A 473 10.54 -7.17 7.87
CA GLN A 473 10.33 -6.01 8.73
C GLN A 473 11.56 -5.11 8.78
N ALA A 474 11.32 -3.79 8.86
CA ALA A 474 12.34 -2.80 9.16
C ALA A 474 12.26 -2.46 10.66
N ASP A 475 13.40 -2.54 11.36
CA ASP A 475 13.56 -2.26 12.79
C ASP A 475 12.73 -3.13 13.75
N ALA A 476 12.15 -4.23 13.25
CA ALA A 476 11.47 -5.25 14.03
C ALA A 476 11.82 -6.64 13.49
N ALA A 477 11.70 -7.66 14.34
CA ALA A 477 11.82 -9.05 13.93
C ALA A 477 10.58 -9.49 13.14
N PRO A 478 10.68 -10.57 12.34
CA PRO A 478 9.48 -11.25 11.85
C PRO A 478 8.58 -11.57 13.05
N TYR A 479 7.28 -11.36 12.91
CA TYR A 479 6.31 -11.52 14.00
C TYR A 479 6.32 -10.41 15.06
N GLY A 480 6.75 -9.19 14.70
CA GLY A 480 6.40 -7.96 15.42
C GLY A 480 7.05 -7.78 16.79
N THR A 481 8.10 -8.53 17.09
CA THR A 481 8.92 -8.35 18.30
C THR A 481 10.12 -7.45 18.02
N ALA A 482 10.77 -6.97 19.09
CA ALA A 482 12.03 -6.23 18.95
C ALA A 482 13.12 -7.13 18.36
N LEU A 483 14.02 -6.57 17.54
CA LEU A 483 15.19 -7.26 17.03
C LEU A 483 16.13 -7.63 18.18
N GLN A 484 16.43 -8.92 18.33
CA GLN A 484 17.26 -9.40 19.41
C GLN A 484 18.03 -10.65 18.98
N VAL A 485 19.34 -10.69 19.25
CA VAL A 485 20.17 -11.88 18.99
C VAL A 485 20.99 -12.18 20.24
N ALA A 486 20.80 -13.39 20.80
CA ALA A 486 21.50 -13.87 21.99
C ALA A 486 21.35 -12.91 23.19
N GLY A 487 20.14 -12.36 23.37
CA GLY A 487 19.84 -11.39 24.41
C GLY A 487 20.24 -9.94 24.09
N ARG A 488 21.07 -9.68 23.07
CA ARG A 488 21.44 -8.31 22.66
C ARG A 488 20.33 -7.71 21.80
N LYS A 489 19.76 -6.58 22.26
CA LYS A 489 18.73 -5.84 21.52
C LYS A 489 19.35 -4.91 20.48
N PHE A 490 18.63 -4.70 19.38
CA PHE A 490 18.98 -3.78 18.32
C PHE A 490 17.79 -2.86 17.99
N SER A 491 18.07 -1.58 17.80
CA SER A 491 17.07 -0.58 17.39
C SER A 491 17.02 -0.37 15.88
N THR A 492 17.98 -0.93 15.15
CA THR A 492 18.08 -0.80 13.69
C THR A 492 18.45 -2.14 13.05
N GLY A 493 17.79 -2.48 11.95
CA GLY A 493 18.09 -3.68 11.19
C GLY A 493 16.93 -4.16 10.33
N LEU A 494 17.15 -5.27 9.64
CA LEU A 494 16.12 -5.95 8.86
C LEU A 494 15.83 -7.32 9.48
N GLY A 495 14.58 -7.54 9.88
CA GLY A 495 14.09 -8.82 10.38
C GLY A 495 13.46 -9.63 9.25
N LEU A 496 13.95 -10.85 9.02
CA LEU A 496 13.49 -11.73 7.94
C LEU A 496 13.38 -13.19 8.40
N LEU A 497 12.81 -14.04 7.56
CA LEU A 497 12.83 -15.48 7.77
C LEU A 497 14.01 -16.15 7.04
N GLY A 498 14.36 -17.36 7.47
CA GLY A 498 15.24 -18.26 6.73
C GLY A 498 14.73 -18.50 5.32
N GLY A 499 15.65 -18.66 4.36
CA GLY A 499 15.32 -18.74 2.94
C GLY A 499 15.02 -17.39 2.27
N SER A 500 15.21 -16.28 2.99
CA SER A 500 14.99 -14.94 2.44
C SER A 500 16.11 -14.47 1.51
N ARG A 501 15.73 -13.59 0.58
CA ARG A 501 16.59 -12.85 -0.34
C ARG A 501 16.12 -11.41 -0.46
N LEU A 502 17.01 -10.47 -0.17
CA LEU A 502 16.82 -9.05 -0.42
C LEU A 502 17.78 -8.55 -1.48
N GLU A 503 17.37 -7.54 -2.25
CA GLU A 503 18.19 -6.82 -3.21
C GLU A 503 18.20 -5.35 -2.84
N VAL A 504 19.38 -4.79 -2.60
CA VAL A 504 19.55 -3.41 -2.16
C VAL A 504 20.24 -2.61 -3.26
N ARG A 505 19.61 -1.51 -3.69
CA ARG A 505 20.23 -0.60 -4.66
C ARG A 505 21.33 0.23 -4.01
N ASN A 506 22.51 0.24 -4.62
CA ASN A 506 23.65 1.05 -4.21
C ASN A 506 23.82 2.27 -5.13
N ASP A 507 22.73 2.99 -5.38
CA ASP A 507 22.69 4.11 -6.35
C ASP A 507 23.54 5.31 -5.91
N LYS A 508 23.95 5.35 -4.64
CA LYS A 508 24.80 6.42 -4.06
C LYS A 508 26.29 6.11 -4.14
N GLY A 509 26.67 4.93 -4.62
CA GLY A 509 28.07 4.55 -4.78
C GLY A 509 28.79 4.29 -3.45
N ASP A 510 28.07 3.85 -2.43
CA ASP A 510 28.67 3.44 -1.16
C ASP A 510 29.67 2.30 -1.42
N THR A 511 30.82 2.30 -0.73
CA THR A 511 31.91 1.34 -0.99
C THR A 511 31.90 0.14 -0.06
N ARG A 512 31.12 0.19 1.04
CA ARG A 512 31.12 -0.86 2.05
C ARG A 512 29.69 -1.22 2.48
N PHE A 513 29.45 -2.52 2.58
CA PHE A 513 28.32 -3.10 3.31
C PHE A 513 28.80 -3.66 4.65
N SER A 514 28.00 -3.48 5.71
CA SER A 514 28.24 -4.09 7.02
C SER A 514 26.93 -4.46 7.72
N ALA A 515 26.93 -5.56 8.45
CA ALA A 515 25.85 -5.95 9.36
C ALA A 515 26.39 -6.82 10.51
N LEU A 516 25.59 -6.92 11.58
CA LEU A 516 25.67 -7.96 12.60
C LEU A 516 24.56 -8.97 12.32
N VAL A 517 24.93 -10.19 11.95
CA VAL A 517 23.97 -11.23 11.53
C VAL A 517 23.79 -12.31 12.58
N GLY A 518 22.58 -12.86 12.69
CA GLY A 518 22.28 -13.94 13.61
C GLY A 518 20.85 -14.43 13.52
N ILE A 519 20.59 -15.53 14.22
CA ILE A 519 19.23 -16.04 14.44
C ILE A 519 18.60 -15.17 15.53
N ASP A 520 17.43 -14.61 15.23
CA ASP A 520 16.70 -13.73 16.12
C ASP A 520 16.06 -14.53 17.27
N ASP A 521 15.99 -13.93 18.46
CA ASP A 521 15.47 -14.56 19.68
C ASP A 521 13.96 -14.89 19.57
N ALA A 522 13.25 -14.29 18.60
CA ALA A 522 11.87 -14.61 18.26
C ALA A 522 11.71 -15.85 17.37
N THR A 523 12.79 -16.55 17.02
CA THR A 523 12.70 -17.78 16.22
C THR A 523 11.87 -18.84 16.93
N ARG A 524 11.04 -19.55 16.15
CA ARG A 524 10.28 -20.72 16.62
C ARG A 524 10.99 -22.03 16.33
N ASP A 525 12.11 -21.99 15.61
CA ASP A 525 13.00 -23.13 15.37
C ASP A 525 14.40 -22.84 15.97
N PRO A 526 14.67 -23.27 17.21
CA PRO A 526 15.98 -23.10 17.84
C PRO A 526 17.02 -24.14 17.38
N ALA A 527 16.61 -25.17 16.65
CA ALA A 527 17.50 -26.24 16.19
C ALA A 527 18.20 -25.87 14.87
N ALA A 528 17.58 -24.99 14.09
CA ALA A 528 18.08 -24.55 12.81
C ALA A 528 19.49 -23.95 12.85
N ARG A 529 20.12 -23.98 11.67
CA ARG A 529 21.39 -23.35 11.39
C ARG A 529 21.20 -22.46 10.18
N VAL A 530 21.73 -21.24 10.28
CA VAL A 530 21.59 -20.25 9.21
C VAL A 530 22.95 -19.73 8.80
N ARG A 531 23.16 -19.63 7.48
CA ARG A 531 24.31 -18.98 6.86
C ARG A 531 23.88 -17.73 6.13
N PHE A 532 24.56 -16.63 6.39
CA PHE A 532 24.32 -15.34 5.76
C PHE A 532 25.36 -15.13 4.66
N THR A 533 24.91 -14.68 3.50
CA THR A 533 25.78 -14.41 2.34
C THR A 533 25.42 -13.08 1.70
N VAL A 534 26.44 -12.35 1.28
CA VAL A 534 26.32 -11.08 0.58
C VAL A 534 26.87 -11.26 -0.82
N TYR A 535 26.06 -10.94 -1.83
CA TYR A 535 26.49 -10.88 -3.23
C TYR A 535 26.47 -9.43 -3.71
N GLY A 536 27.33 -9.12 -4.68
CA GLY A 536 27.31 -7.86 -5.41
C GLY A 536 27.22 -8.15 -6.90
N ASP A 537 26.14 -7.70 -7.54
CA ASP A 537 25.86 -7.96 -8.95
C ASP A 537 25.99 -9.46 -9.31
N GLY A 538 25.50 -10.34 -8.43
CA GLY A 538 25.54 -11.80 -8.58
C GLY A 538 26.85 -12.48 -8.16
N ARG A 539 27.89 -11.73 -7.78
CA ARG A 539 29.17 -12.29 -7.30
C ARG A 539 29.19 -12.37 -5.78
N LEU A 540 29.55 -13.53 -5.21
CA LEU A 540 29.74 -13.68 -3.77
C LEU A 540 30.85 -12.74 -3.27
N LEU A 541 30.54 -11.91 -2.28
CA LEU A 541 31.47 -10.95 -1.68
C LEU A 541 31.86 -11.34 -0.25
N ALA A 542 30.90 -11.84 0.53
CA ALA A 542 31.13 -12.22 1.92
C ALA A 542 30.17 -13.32 2.37
N GLN A 543 30.57 -14.10 3.37
CA GLN A 543 29.75 -15.11 4.01
C GLN A 543 30.06 -15.23 5.49
N SER A 544 29.04 -15.50 6.31
CA SER A 544 29.21 -15.84 7.72
C SER A 544 29.59 -17.33 7.89
N PRO A 545 30.10 -17.75 9.06
CA PRO A 545 29.97 -19.14 9.48
C PRO A 545 28.48 -19.53 9.61
N GLU A 546 28.21 -20.83 9.75
CA GLU A 546 26.89 -21.29 10.18
C GLU A 546 26.63 -20.83 11.62
N LEU A 547 25.49 -20.18 11.82
CA LEU A 547 25.09 -19.64 13.11
C LEU A 547 23.97 -20.48 13.72
N ALA A 548 24.11 -20.70 15.01
CA ALA A 548 23.16 -21.40 15.87
C ALA A 548 22.32 -20.40 16.68
N PHE A 549 21.12 -20.81 17.06
CA PHE A 549 20.35 -20.06 18.05
C PHE A 549 21.16 -19.89 19.36
N GLY A 550 21.14 -18.69 19.93
CA GLY A 550 21.91 -18.33 21.14
C GLY A 550 23.39 -18.02 20.89
N ALA A 551 23.90 -18.14 19.66
CA ALA A 551 25.24 -17.66 19.33
C ALA A 551 25.29 -16.13 19.29
N ALA A 552 26.39 -15.54 19.73
CA ALA A 552 26.60 -14.10 19.61
C ALA A 552 26.50 -13.65 18.13
N PRO A 553 25.94 -12.45 17.86
CA PRO A 553 25.81 -11.95 16.49
C PRO A 553 27.19 -11.84 15.81
N ALA A 554 27.28 -12.31 14.58
CA ALA A 554 28.54 -12.32 13.82
C ALA A 554 28.63 -11.08 12.93
N ALA A 555 29.81 -10.44 12.91
CA ALA A 555 30.07 -9.36 11.96
C ALA A 555 30.22 -9.90 10.54
N LEU A 556 29.53 -9.26 9.59
CA LEU A 556 29.61 -9.58 8.17
C LEU A 556 29.80 -8.29 7.38
N THR A 557 30.88 -8.21 6.61
CA THR A 557 31.25 -7.02 5.85
C THR A 557 31.68 -7.38 4.44
N ALA A 558 31.34 -6.54 3.47
CA ALA A 558 31.71 -6.71 2.08
C ALA A 558 32.18 -5.38 1.46
N ASP A 559 33.17 -5.45 0.57
CA ASP A 559 33.51 -4.37 -0.35
C ASP A 559 32.50 -4.37 -1.50
N VAL A 560 31.74 -3.28 -1.60
CA VAL A 560 30.70 -3.06 -2.61
C VAL A 560 31.06 -1.91 -3.55
N THR A 561 32.35 -1.56 -3.62
CA THR A 561 32.86 -0.55 -4.57
C THR A 561 32.48 -0.93 -6.00
N GLY A 562 31.71 -0.05 -6.66
CA GLY A 562 31.25 -0.25 -8.03
C GLY A 562 30.13 -1.30 -8.20
N VAL A 563 29.63 -1.89 -7.11
CA VAL A 563 28.47 -2.80 -7.11
C VAL A 563 27.19 -1.99 -7.22
N ARG A 564 26.29 -2.36 -8.12
CA ARG A 564 24.98 -1.70 -8.26
C ARG A 564 23.91 -2.29 -7.37
N ILE A 565 23.85 -3.63 -7.29
CA ILE A 565 22.90 -4.35 -6.45
C ILE A 565 23.66 -5.19 -5.43
N VAL A 566 23.40 -4.93 -4.15
CA VAL A 566 23.87 -5.75 -3.03
C VAL A 566 22.75 -6.72 -2.63
N GLU A 567 22.99 -8.02 -2.80
CA GLU A 567 22.01 -9.06 -2.48
C GLU A 567 22.34 -9.67 -1.11
N LEU A 568 21.35 -9.73 -0.23
CA LEU A 568 21.45 -10.29 1.12
C LEU A 568 20.63 -11.58 1.19
N VAL A 569 21.30 -12.70 1.47
CA VAL A 569 20.66 -14.02 1.49
C VAL A 569 20.91 -14.71 2.82
N ALA A 570 19.83 -15.12 3.49
CA ALA A 570 19.88 -15.95 4.69
C ALA A 570 19.43 -17.37 4.34
N ARG A 571 20.39 -18.30 4.25
CA ARG A 571 20.13 -19.70 3.92
C ARG A 571 20.02 -20.54 5.17
N GLU A 572 18.98 -21.32 5.26
CA GLU A 572 18.72 -22.26 6.35
C GLU A 572 19.13 -23.68 5.91
N ASP A 573 19.86 -24.40 6.76
CA ASP A 573 20.22 -25.80 6.50
C ASP A 573 19.02 -26.72 6.80
N GLY A 574 18.66 -27.60 5.84
CA GLY A 574 17.70 -28.68 6.10
C GLY A 574 16.50 -28.81 5.15
N GLY A 575 16.38 -28.00 4.09
CA GLY A 575 15.17 -27.99 3.25
C GLY A 575 13.97 -27.40 3.99
N ASP A 576 12.77 -27.47 3.40
CA ASP A 576 11.55 -26.78 3.85
C ASP A 576 11.14 -27.09 5.31
N ALA A 577 11.79 -26.44 6.28
CA ALA A 577 11.41 -26.48 7.67
C ALA A 577 9.96 -25.96 7.77
N PRO A 578 9.06 -26.64 8.49
CA PRO A 578 7.65 -26.27 8.53
C PRO A 578 7.40 -24.89 9.16
N ILE A 579 8.36 -24.37 9.93
CA ILE A 579 8.37 -23.01 10.47
C ILE A 579 9.74 -22.41 10.17
N PRO A 580 9.82 -21.39 9.31
CA PRO A 580 11.10 -20.75 8.98
C PRO A 580 11.75 -20.09 10.20
N THR A 581 13.07 -20.10 10.24
CA THR A 581 13.85 -19.46 11.32
C THR A 581 13.76 -17.93 11.23
N SER A 582 13.47 -17.24 12.34
CA SER A 582 13.58 -15.78 12.38
C SER A 582 15.06 -15.37 12.40
N VAL A 583 15.46 -14.46 11.52
CA VAL A 583 16.84 -13.99 11.35
C VAL A 583 16.91 -12.47 11.36
N CYS A 584 18.06 -11.94 11.78
CA CYS A 584 18.34 -10.51 11.82
C CYS A 584 19.56 -10.17 10.96
N TRP A 585 19.41 -9.17 10.09
CA TRP A 585 20.51 -8.37 9.57
C TRP A 585 20.58 -7.09 10.39
N CYS A 586 21.10 -7.20 11.61
CA CYS A 586 21.11 -6.13 12.60
C CYS A 586 22.14 -5.05 12.21
N GLU A 587 21.80 -3.78 12.41
CA GLU A 587 22.66 -2.64 12.04
C GLU A 587 23.12 -2.67 10.57
N ALA A 588 22.38 -3.35 9.68
CA ALA A 588 22.73 -3.48 8.28
C ALA A 588 22.80 -2.09 7.62
N ALA A 589 23.94 -1.78 7.00
CA ALA A 589 24.24 -0.45 6.50
C ALA A 589 25.09 -0.47 5.23
N LEU A 590 24.94 0.60 4.45
CA LEU A 590 25.85 1.00 3.38
C LEU A 590 26.63 2.24 3.82
N THR A 591 27.96 2.20 3.69
CA THR A 591 28.89 3.27 4.12
C THR A 591 30.04 3.51 3.13
N GLY A 592 30.81 4.57 3.37
CA GLY A 592 31.97 4.93 2.56
C GLY A 592 31.60 5.79 1.36
N ARG A 593 30.59 6.64 1.55
CA ARG A 593 29.97 7.50 0.54
C ARG A 593 30.81 8.72 0.16
#